data_AF-A0A1F5W905-F1
#
_entry.id   AF-A0A1F5W905-F1
#
_cell.length_a   1.000
_cell.length_b   1.000
_cell.length_c   1.000
_cell.angle_alpha   90.00
_cell.angle_beta   90.00
_cell.angle_gamma   90.00
#
_symmetry.space_group_name_H-M   'P 1'
#
loop_
_entity.id
_entity.type
_entity.pdbx_description
1 polymer ?
#
loop_
_entity_poly.entity_id
_entity_poly.type
_entity_poly.pdbx_seq_one_letter_code
_entity_poly.pdbx_strand_id
1 'polypeptide(L)'
;MRSNNEIQKNSDNLYIALIKYGKEKLTEGVNYKEAQEHLTKIGFDFKNPQISHLFRDAFLHIFGTEQEKVNGFYPGVEHKKFLGVEAYFNLLDHEELQHARQSSAEAKKLAITAIWISAGLAFFSILLSIIQIWHTSEIEITETQFNQLKLK
;
A
#
# COMPACT_ATOMS: atom_id res chain seq x y z
N MET A 1 28.64 3.12 -8.95
CA MET A 1 27.55 4.11 -8.94
C MET A 1 26.27 3.38 -8.53
N ARG A 2 25.74 3.63 -7.32
CA ARG A 2 24.42 3.12 -6.92
C ARG A 2 23.35 3.99 -7.57
N SER A 3 22.26 3.37 -8.01
CA SER A 3 21.14 4.05 -8.68
C SER A 3 20.44 5.03 -7.72
N ASN A 4 20.06 6.22 -8.21
CA ASN A 4 19.30 7.21 -7.42
C ASN A 4 18.03 6.62 -6.78
N ASN A 5 17.43 5.60 -7.39
CA ASN A 5 16.25 4.91 -6.85
C ASN A 5 16.55 4.10 -5.58
N GLU A 6 17.75 3.54 -5.43
CA GLU A 6 18.14 2.81 -4.21
C GLU A 6 18.42 3.77 -3.06
N ILE A 7 19.00 4.94 -3.35
CA ILE A 7 19.27 5.97 -2.36
C ILE A 7 17.96 6.55 -1.82
N GLN A 8 17.01 6.85 -2.70
CA GLN A 8 15.69 7.37 -2.31
C GLN A 8 14.90 6.34 -1.49
N LYS A 9 14.86 5.07 -1.93
CA LYS A 9 14.21 3.99 -1.18
C LYS A 9 14.82 3.77 0.21
N ASN A 10 16.15 3.88 0.33
CA ASN A 10 16.82 3.76 1.63
C ASN A 10 16.57 4.97 2.54
N SER A 11 16.47 6.18 1.97
CA SER A 11 16.14 7.40 2.71
C SER A 11 14.73 7.35 3.28
N ASP A 12 13.73 6.98 2.45
CA ASP A 12 12.34 6.87 2.89
C ASP A 12 12.19 5.79 3.98
N ASN A 13 12.87 4.66 3.82
CA ASN A 13 12.89 3.60 4.82
C ASN A 13 13.54 4.06 6.14
N LEU A 14 14.62 4.84 6.09
CA LEU A 14 15.30 5.34 7.28
C LEU A 14 14.44 6.34 8.05
N TYR A 15 13.85 7.30 7.34
CA TYR A 15 12.98 8.33 7.94
C TYR A 15 11.79 7.70 8.64
N ILE A 16 11.08 6.78 7.96
CA ILE A 16 9.93 6.08 8.54
C ILE A 16 10.35 5.19 9.72
N ALA A 17 11.47 4.48 9.63
CA ALA A 17 11.96 3.66 10.73
C ALA A 17 12.30 4.51 11.96
N LEU A 18 12.88 5.69 11.75
CA LEU A 18 13.23 6.62 12.81
C LEU A 18 11.99 7.21 13.51
N ILE A 19 10.96 7.59 12.75
CA ILE A 19 9.69 8.06 13.35
C ILE A 19 8.98 6.92 14.10
N LYS A 20 8.97 5.70 13.55
CA LYS A 20 8.38 4.54 14.23
C LYS A 20 9.05 4.29 15.57
N TYR A 21 10.37 4.36 15.62
CA TYR A 21 11.11 4.24 16.87
C TYR A 21 10.78 5.39 17.85
N GLY A 22 10.65 6.63 17.35
CA GLY A 22 10.17 7.77 18.13
C GLY A 22 8.76 7.57 18.70
N LYS A 23 7.84 6.96 17.93
CA LYS A 23 6.46 6.62 18.35
C LYS A 23 6.46 5.59 19.49
N GLU A 24 7.35 4.60 19.46
CA GLU A 24 7.52 3.63 20.55
C GLU A 24 8.04 4.26 21.85
N LYS A 25 8.77 5.38 21.73
CA LYS A 25 9.44 6.08 22.84
C LYS A 25 8.80 7.44 23.18
N LEU A 26 7.51 7.63 22.87
CA LEU A 26 6.81 8.91 23.05
C LEU A 26 6.95 9.53 24.45
N THR A 27 6.92 8.71 25.51
CA THR A 27 6.98 9.18 26.91
C THR A 27 8.39 9.35 27.45
N GLU A 28 9.33 8.53 26.96
CA GLU A 28 10.70 8.51 27.46
C GLU A 28 11.59 9.49 26.70
N GLY A 29 11.26 9.78 25.44
CA GLY A 29 12.12 10.47 24.51
C GLY A 29 13.26 9.58 24.00
N VAL A 30 13.93 10.06 22.96
CA VAL A 30 15.00 9.35 22.25
C VAL A 30 16.23 10.24 22.18
N ASN A 31 17.40 9.71 22.48
CA ASN A 31 18.66 10.40 22.22
C ASN A 31 19.27 9.92 20.89
N TYR A 32 20.21 10.72 20.36
CA TYR A 32 20.81 10.47 19.04
C TYR A 32 21.50 9.10 18.94
N LYS A 33 22.27 8.74 19.97
CA LYS A 33 23.04 7.49 19.99
C LYS A 33 22.12 6.28 20.08
N GLU A 34 21.09 6.34 20.92
CA GLU A 34 20.09 5.29 21.09
C GLU A 34 19.32 5.03 19.78
N ALA A 35 18.88 6.10 19.11
CA ALA A 35 18.27 6.00 17.78
C ALA A 35 19.21 5.36 16.75
N GLN A 36 20.48 5.79 16.72
CA GLN A 36 21.46 5.23 15.80
C GLN A 36 21.72 3.75 16.07
N GLU A 37 21.86 3.36 17.34
CA GLU A 37 22.05 1.97 17.75
C GLU A 37 20.83 1.11 17.39
N HIS A 38 19.60 1.61 17.61
CA HIS A 38 18.38 0.93 17.22
C HIS A 38 18.31 0.71 15.69
N LEU A 39 18.56 1.76 14.91
CA LEU A 39 18.57 1.67 13.45
C LEU A 39 19.68 0.73 12.94
N THR A 40 20.82 0.67 13.63
CA THR A 40 21.90 -0.27 13.28
C THR A 40 21.43 -1.71 13.47
N LYS A 41 20.72 -2.01 14.56
CA LYS A 41 20.19 -3.36 14.85
C LYS A 41 19.19 -3.84 13.80
N ILE A 42 18.43 -2.94 13.18
CA ILE A 42 17.48 -3.29 12.11
C ILE A 42 18.10 -3.28 10.70
N GLY A 43 19.42 -3.04 10.59
CA GLY A 43 20.21 -3.26 9.37
C GLY A 43 20.72 -2.00 8.67
N PHE A 44 20.59 -0.80 9.25
CA PHE A 44 21.18 0.41 8.68
C PHE A 44 22.70 0.47 8.96
N ASP A 45 23.49 0.70 7.92
CA ASP A 45 24.96 0.81 8.03
C ASP A 45 25.40 2.27 8.12
N PHE A 46 25.64 2.75 9.35
CA PHE A 46 26.16 4.09 9.61
C PHE A 46 27.68 4.24 9.35
N LYS A 47 28.39 3.18 8.93
CA LYS A 47 29.73 3.35 8.37
C LYS A 47 29.67 4.00 6.99
N ASN A 48 28.52 3.92 6.32
CA ASN A 48 28.27 4.66 5.09
C ASN A 48 28.03 6.15 5.40
N PRO A 49 28.88 7.07 4.92
CA PRO A 49 28.73 8.50 5.16
C PRO A 49 27.38 9.05 4.71
N GLN A 50 26.84 8.56 3.60
CA GLN A 50 25.55 9.03 3.08
C GLN A 50 24.39 8.70 4.04
N ILE A 51 24.38 7.48 4.58
CA ILE A 51 23.34 7.05 5.54
C ILE A 51 23.48 7.84 6.85
N SER A 52 24.71 8.08 7.30
CA SER A 52 24.98 8.89 8.49
C SER A 52 24.57 10.35 8.34
N HIS A 53 24.81 10.96 7.17
CA HIS A 53 24.31 12.30 6.87
C HIS A 53 22.78 12.34 6.83
N LEU A 54 22.15 11.42 6.11
CA LEU A 54 20.69 11.32 6.03
C LEU A 54 20.06 11.14 7.42
N PHE A 55 20.66 10.30 8.27
CA PHE A 55 20.18 10.09 9.63
C PHE A 55 20.32 11.33 10.50
N ARG A 56 21.45 12.03 10.42
CA ARG A 56 21.62 13.27 11.18
C ARG A 56 20.55 14.29 10.82
N ASP A 57 20.34 14.48 9.52
CA ASP A 57 19.39 15.47 9.02
C ASP A 57 17.94 15.05 9.35
N ALA A 58 17.60 13.77 9.20
CA ALA A 58 16.31 13.21 9.61
C ALA A 58 16.06 13.35 11.11
N PHE A 59 17.05 13.01 11.94
CA PHE A 59 16.93 13.10 13.40
C PHE A 59 16.68 14.54 13.84
N LEU A 60 17.40 15.50 13.26
CA LEU A 60 17.19 16.92 13.54
C LEU A 60 15.81 17.38 13.10
N HIS A 61 15.33 16.92 11.94
CA HIS A 61 14.01 17.29 11.45
C HIS A 61 12.88 16.72 12.33
N ILE A 62 13.02 15.47 12.78
CA ILE A 62 11.99 14.73 13.53
C ILE A 62 11.94 15.13 15.02
N PHE A 63 13.11 15.28 15.65
CA PHE A 63 13.23 15.46 17.11
C PHE A 63 13.84 16.81 17.51
N GLY A 64 14.42 17.56 16.56
CA GLY A 64 15.08 18.81 16.84
C GLY A 64 14.10 19.95 17.12
N THR A 65 14.51 20.86 18.00
CA THR A 65 13.84 22.14 18.19
C THR A 65 14.12 23.08 17.01
N GLU A 66 13.25 24.08 16.78
CA GLU A 66 13.45 25.09 15.72
C GLU A 66 14.82 25.78 15.84
N GLN A 67 15.28 26.03 17.06
CA GLN A 67 16.57 26.67 17.31
C GLN A 67 17.75 25.77 16.89
N GLU A 68 17.62 24.45 17.02
CA GLU A 68 18.65 23.49 16.60
C GLU A 68 18.63 23.26 15.08
N LYS A 69 17.47 23.37 14.45
CA LYS A 69 17.35 23.35 12.98
C LYS A 69 18.10 24.53 12.34
N VAL A 70 18.07 25.70 12.98
CA VAL A 70 18.75 26.92 12.49
C VAL A 70 20.23 26.95 12.82
N ASN A 71 20.60 26.63 14.07
CA ASN A 71 21.99 26.76 14.55
C ASN A 71 22.87 25.53 14.28
N GLY A 72 22.27 24.46 13.75
CA GLY A 72 22.95 23.20 13.53
C GLY A 72 22.93 22.29 14.75
N PHE A 73 23.05 21.00 14.48
CA PHE A 73 22.98 19.94 15.47
C PHE A 73 24.37 19.51 15.94
N TYR A 74 24.57 19.49 17.26
CA TYR A 74 25.78 18.94 17.88
C TYR A 74 25.48 17.53 18.45
N PRO A 75 25.84 16.45 17.72
CA PRO A 75 25.74 15.10 18.25
C PRO A 75 26.71 14.94 19.42
N GLY A 76 26.19 14.81 20.63
CA GLY A 76 27.03 14.64 21.82
C GLY A 76 26.33 14.98 23.13
N VAL A 77 25.19 15.66 23.08
CA VAL A 77 24.40 15.94 24.26
C VAL A 77 23.43 14.77 24.50
N GLU A 78 23.55 14.08 25.63
CA GLU A 78 22.72 12.92 26.01
C GLU A 78 21.25 13.28 26.32
N HIS A 79 20.80 14.47 25.94
CA HIS A 79 19.43 14.88 26.16
C HIS A 79 18.48 14.05 25.30
N LYS A 80 17.50 13.46 25.98
CA LYS A 80 16.37 12.80 25.31
C LYS A 80 15.51 13.87 24.65
N LYS A 81 15.15 13.59 23.39
CA LYS A 81 14.29 14.46 22.59
C LYS A 81 12.99 13.74 22.29
N PHE A 82 11.90 14.48 22.29
CA PHE A 82 10.58 13.93 22.05
C PHE A 82 10.24 14.03 20.57
N LEU A 83 9.41 13.09 20.11
CA LEU A 83 8.92 13.09 18.75
C LEU A 83 8.14 14.38 18.49
N GLY A 84 8.50 15.12 17.44
CA GLY A 84 7.75 16.28 17.00
C GLY A 84 6.33 15.88 16.58
N VAL A 85 5.34 16.70 16.94
CA VAL A 85 3.92 16.47 16.59
C VAL A 85 3.73 16.33 15.08
N GLU A 86 4.41 17.17 14.29
CA GLU A 86 4.39 17.11 12.82
C GLU A 86 4.93 15.78 12.28
N ALA A 87 6.05 15.28 12.83
CA ALA A 87 6.60 13.99 12.43
C ALA A 87 5.65 12.83 12.75
N TYR A 88 4.94 12.90 13.88
CA TYR A 88 3.92 11.92 14.22
C TYR A 88 2.74 11.92 13.24
N PHE A 89 2.23 13.10 12.87
CA PHE A 89 1.17 13.21 11.85
C PHE A 89 1.64 12.72 10.47
N ASN A 90 2.87 13.03 10.07
CA ASN A 90 3.44 12.52 8.83
C ASN A 90 3.50 10.97 8.80
N LEU A 91 3.73 10.32 9.95
CA LEU A 91 3.66 8.87 10.04
C LEU A 91 2.22 8.37 9.93
N LEU A 92 1.24 9.04 10.56
CA LEU A 92 -0.17 8.68 10.43
C LEU A 92 -0.63 8.79 8.97
N ASP A 93 -0.32 9.89 8.29
CA ASP A 93 -0.66 10.08 6.88
C ASP A 93 -0.02 8.99 6.01
N HIS A 94 1.22 8.60 6.31
CA HIS A 94 1.88 7.50 5.60
C HIS A 94 1.17 6.15 5.85
N GLU A 95 0.81 5.84 7.10
CA GLU A 95 0.06 4.63 7.46
C GLU A 95 -1.32 4.62 6.75
N GLU A 96 -2.04 5.75 6.76
CA GLU A 96 -3.33 5.90 6.09
C GLU A 96 -3.23 5.71 4.57
N LEU A 97 -2.22 6.30 3.91
CA LEU A 97 -1.99 6.13 2.48
C LEU A 97 -1.66 4.68 2.13
N GLN A 98 -0.90 3.97 2.97
CA GLN A 98 -0.63 2.54 2.77
C GLN A 98 -1.89 1.71 2.90
N HIS A 99 -2.72 1.97 3.92
CA HIS A 99 -4.01 1.31 4.09
C HIS A 99 -4.97 1.59 2.93
N ALA A 100 -5.04 2.83 2.45
CA ALA A 100 -5.84 3.21 1.30
C ALA A 100 -5.39 2.49 0.02
N ARG A 101 -4.07 2.34 -0.19
CA ARG A 101 -3.51 1.58 -1.31
C ARG A 101 -3.85 0.10 -1.23
N GLN A 102 -3.73 -0.51 -0.05
CA GLN A 102 -4.10 -1.91 0.17
C GLN A 102 -5.59 -2.14 -0.09
N SER A 103 -6.44 -1.29 0.50
CA SER A 103 -7.89 -1.34 0.28
C SER A 103 -8.25 -1.17 -1.21
N SER A 104 -7.60 -0.23 -1.90
CA SER A 104 -7.78 -0.06 -3.35
C SER A 104 -7.34 -1.28 -4.16
N ALA A 105 -6.23 -1.93 -3.78
CA ALA A 105 -5.75 -3.14 -4.45
C ALA A 105 -6.71 -4.31 -4.25
N GLU A 106 -7.27 -4.48 -3.05
CA GLU A 106 -8.29 -5.48 -2.74
C GLU A 106 -9.58 -5.21 -3.54
N ALA A 107 -10.05 -3.96 -3.56
CA ALA A 107 -11.22 -3.55 -4.33
C ALA A 107 -11.03 -3.83 -5.83
N LYS A 108 -9.84 -3.55 -6.37
CA LYS A 108 -9.50 -3.89 -7.77
C LYS A 108 -9.56 -5.39 -8.03
N LYS A 109 -9.05 -6.21 -7.11
CA LYS A 109 -9.11 -7.67 -7.23
C LYS A 109 -10.55 -8.16 -7.27
N LEU A 110 -11.40 -7.67 -6.36
CA LEU A 110 -12.83 -8.00 -6.34
C LEU A 110 -13.54 -7.57 -7.63
N ALA A 111 -13.26 -6.37 -8.12
CA ALA A 111 -13.83 -5.87 -9.37
C ALA A 111 -13.43 -6.75 -10.57
N ILE A 112 -12.16 -7.16 -10.66
CA ILE A 112 -11.69 -8.09 -11.70
C ILE A 112 -12.44 -9.42 -11.62
N THR A 113 -12.63 -9.97 -10.41
CA THR A 113 -13.40 -11.21 -10.22
C THR A 113 -14.85 -11.04 -10.67
N ALA A 114 -15.50 -9.93 -10.33
CA ALA A 114 -16.88 -9.64 -10.74
C ALA A 114 -17.03 -9.53 -12.27
N ILE A 115 -16.04 -8.92 -12.95
CA ILE A 115 -15.99 -8.83 -14.41
C ILE A 115 -15.94 -10.24 -15.02
N TRP A 116 -15.07 -11.12 -14.50
CA TRP A 116 -14.96 -12.50 -14.99
C TRP A 116 -16.24 -13.30 -14.80
N ILE A 117 -16.92 -13.18 -13.65
CA ILE A 117 -18.20 -13.85 -13.40
C ILE A 117 -19.26 -13.35 -14.38
N SER A 118 -19.34 -12.03 -14.57
CA SER A 118 -20.33 -11.42 -15.48
C SER A 118 -20.10 -11.86 -16.93
N ALA A 119 -18.86 -11.88 -17.38
CA ALA A 119 -18.50 -12.38 -18.71
C ALA A 119 -18.84 -13.87 -18.87
N GLY A 120 -18.58 -14.68 -17.85
CA GLY A 120 -18.93 -16.10 -17.84
C GLY A 120 -20.44 -16.34 -17.92
N LEU A 121 -21.23 -15.60 -17.15
CA LEU A 121 -22.70 -15.67 -17.18
C LEU A 121 -23.27 -15.23 -18.54
N ALA A 122 -22.73 -14.16 -19.12
CA ALA A 122 -23.13 -13.71 -20.45
C ALA A 122 -22.85 -14.79 -21.50
N PHE A 123 -21.68 -15.42 -21.46
CA PHE A 123 -21.34 -16.53 -22.35
C PHE A 123 -22.25 -17.75 -22.15
N PHE A 124 -22.52 -18.11 -20.90
CA PHE A 124 -23.44 -19.21 -20.57
C PHE A 124 -24.86 -18.96 -21.05
N SER A 125 -25.35 -17.72 -20.93
CA SER A 125 -26.66 -17.32 -21.46
C SER A 125 -26.75 -17.46 -22.97
N ILE A 126 -25.69 -17.10 -23.70
CA ILE A 126 -25.60 -17.30 -25.16
C ILE A 126 -25.64 -18.80 -25.49
N LEU A 127 -24.86 -19.62 -24.78
CA LEU A 127 -24.84 -21.08 -24.99
C LEU A 127 -26.22 -21.72 -24.77
N LEU A 128 -26.91 -21.37 -23.67
CA LEU A 128 -28.26 -21.86 -23.40
C LEU A 128 -29.24 -21.43 -24.50
N SER A 129 -29.16 -20.18 -24.96
CA SER A 129 -30.01 -19.67 -26.03
C SER A 129 -29.82 -20.47 -27.33
N ILE A 130 -28.58 -20.80 -27.67
CA ILE A 130 -28.28 -21.64 -28.83
C ILE A 130 -28.89 -23.03 -28.65
N ILE A 131 -28.63 -23.71 -27.52
CA ILE A 131 -29.18 -25.05 -27.25
C ILE A 131 -30.71 -25.07 -27.33
N GLN A 132 -31.37 -24.05 -26.79
CA GLN A 132 -32.82 -23.92 -26.85
C GLN A 132 -33.33 -23.81 -28.29
N ILE A 133 -32.65 -23.05 -29.15
CA ILE A 133 -33.00 -22.96 -30.58
C ILE A 133 -32.90 -24.33 -31.25
N TRP A 134 -31.79 -25.06 -31.02
CA TRP A 134 -31.59 -26.40 -31.59
C TRP A 134 -32.66 -27.40 -31.10
N HIS A 135 -32.97 -27.43 -29.80
CA HIS A 135 -33.98 -28.35 -29.26
C HIS A 135 -35.41 -28.00 -29.68
N THR A 136 -35.73 -26.71 -29.90
CA THR A 136 -37.08 -26.30 -30.34
C THR A 136 -37.30 -26.59 -31.84
N SER A 137 -36.23 -26.83 -32.59
CA SER A 137 -36.29 -27.14 -34.02
C SER A 137 -36.89 -28.52 -34.32
N GLU A 138 -36.99 -29.41 -33.31
CA GLU A 138 -37.66 -30.72 -33.46
C GLU A 138 -39.19 -30.65 -33.35
N ILE A 139 -39.77 -29.49 -33.02
CA ILE A 139 -41.22 -29.26 -33.07
C ILE A 139 -41.57 -28.52 -34.37
N GLU A 140 -41.08 -29.04 -35.51
CA GLU A 140 -41.80 -28.80 -36.75
C GLU A 140 -43.18 -29.43 -36.58
N ILE A 141 -44.22 -28.60 -36.63
CA ILE A 141 -45.60 -29.03 -36.73
C ILE A 141 -45.67 -29.94 -37.95
N THR A 142 -45.61 -31.24 -37.70
CA THR A 142 -45.81 -32.26 -38.71
C THR A 142 -47.14 -31.91 -39.38
N GLU A 143 -47.21 -31.84 -40.71
CA GLU A 143 -48.43 -31.49 -41.47
C GLU A 143 -49.69 -32.26 -40.99
N THR A 144 -49.48 -33.40 -40.32
CA THR A 144 -50.50 -34.18 -39.63
C THR A 144 -51.29 -33.42 -38.56
N GLN A 145 -50.70 -32.49 -37.80
CA GLN A 145 -51.44 -31.67 -36.82
C GLN A 145 -52.26 -30.55 -37.47
N PHE A 146 -51.80 -30.00 -38.59
CA PHE A 146 -52.51 -28.94 -39.31
C PHE A 146 -53.79 -29.47 -40.00
N ASN A 147 -53.75 -30.70 -40.53
CA ASN A 147 -54.93 -31.33 -41.14
C ASN A 147 -55.99 -31.79 -40.12
N GLN A 148 -55.61 -32.11 -38.88
CA GLN A 148 -56.58 -32.44 -37.83
C GLN A 148 -57.33 -31.22 -37.29
N LEU A 149 -56.77 -30.01 -37.41
CA LEU A 149 -57.43 -28.75 -37.02
C LEU A 149 -58.35 -28.17 -38.09
N LYS A 150 -58.18 -28.55 -39.37
CA LYS A 150 -59.06 -28.12 -40.48
C LYS A 150 -60.32 -28.97 -40.67
N LEU A 151 -60.40 -30.13 -40.03
CA LEU A 151 -61.50 -31.09 -40.15
C LEU A 151 -62.52 -31.02 -39.00
N LYS A 152 -62.50 -29.94 -38.22
CA LYS A 152 -63.48 -29.66 -37.17
C LYS A 152 -64.15 -28.32 -37.44
#